data_AF-B9XFZ3-F1
#
_entry.id   AF-B9XFZ3-F1
#
_cell.length_a   1.000
_cell.length_b   1.000
_cell.length_c   1.000
_cell.angle_alpha   90.00
_cell.angle_beta   90.00
_cell.angle_gamma   90.00
#
_symmetry.space_group_name_H-M   'P 1'
#
loop_
_entity.id
_entity.type
_entity.pdbx_description
1 polymer ?
#
loop_
_entity_poly.entity_id
_entity_poly.type
_entity_poly.pdbx_seq_one_letter_code
_entity_poly.pdbx_strand_id
1 'polypeptide(L)'
;MTVTAQFQDRYEAGQFLAAKLTQFNDDPSVLVLALPRGGVPVAYEVARLLNAPMDVFLVRKMGVPGYEELAMGAVASGGVRVLNDEVIQRLGISERMIEAMAQEKLQELERRELIYRGNREAIPIEGRTVILVDDGLATGASMRAAVHAVRKRGPKSVNIAVPIGSADTCIQLRNEADTVICALTPEPFYAVGAWYSDFIQIPDGEVSRLLDHAAHERRVRQVRAKNDRLSIQEDLMA
;
A
#
# COMPACT_ATOMS: atom_id res chain seq x y z
N MET A 1 21.07 -24.18 -1.81
CA MET A 1 21.55 -23.28 -0.74
C MET A 1 20.33 -22.56 -0.20
N THR A 2 19.94 -22.85 1.04
CA THR A 2 18.82 -22.20 1.73
C THR A 2 19.19 -20.74 1.94
N VAL A 3 18.38 -19.82 1.43
CA VAL A 3 18.58 -18.38 1.64
C VAL A 3 18.26 -18.10 3.11
N THR A 4 19.29 -17.78 3.90
CA THR A 4 19.21 -17.36 5.30
C THR A 4 19.15 -15.83 5.44
N ALA A 5 18.66 -15.11 4.44
CA ALA A 5 18.55 -13.67 4.51
C ALA A 5 17.22 -13.30 5.19
N GLN A 6 17.28 -13.03 6.49
CA GLN A 6 16.22 -12.33 7.21
C GLN A 6 16.51 -10.84 7.17
N PHE A 7 15.49 -10.02 6.95
CA PHE A 7 15.60 -8.59 7.22
C PHE A 7 15.63 -8.38 8.73
N GLN A 8 16.43 -7.44 9.22
CA GLN A 8 16.46 -7.03 10.61
C GLN A 8 15.10 -6.50 11.04
N ASP A 9 14.50 -5.62 10.24
CA ASP A 9 13.20 -5.02 10.48
C ASP A 9 12.53 -4.60 9.15
N ARG A 10 11.36 -3.96 9.27
CA ARG A 10 10.60 -3.45 8.11
C ARG A 10 11.27 -2.27 7.40
N TYR A 11 12.11 -1.50 8.09
CA TYR A 11 12.81 -0.37 7.48
C TYR A 11 13.93 -0.89 6.56
N GLU A 12 14.74 -1.84 7.01
CA GLU A 12 15.75 -2.48 6.15
C GLU A 12 15.10 -3.13 4.92
N ALA A 13 13.98 -3.85 5.12
CA ALA A 13 13.24 -4.45 4.02
C ALA A 13 12.71 -3.41 3.02
N GLY A 14 12.29 -2.24 3.49
CA GLY A 14 11.87 -1.11 2.64
C GLY A 14 13.02 -0.51 1.84
N GLN A 15 14.21 -0.36 2.44
CA GLN A 15 15.41 0.10 1.74
C GLN A 15 15.84 -0.88 0.65
N PHE A 16 15.83 -2.18 0.96
CA PHE A 16 16.13 -3.23 0.00
C PHE A 16 15.11 -3.27 -1.15
N LEU A 17 13.82 -3.11 -0.85
CA LEU A 17 12.76 -3.03 -1.85
C LEU A 17 12.92 -1.80 -2.76
N ALA A 18 13.23 -0.63 -2.19
CA ALA A 18 13.42 0.61 -2.94
C ALA A 18 14.53 0.48 -4.00
N ALA A 19 15.61 -0.23 -3.70
CA ALA A 19 16.69 -0.48 -4.65
C ALA A 19 16.26 -1.28 -5.90
N LYS A 20 15.11 -1.96 -5.85
CA LYS A 20 14.50 -2.69 -6.99
C LYS A 20 13.43 -1.88 -7.73
N LEU A 21 13.15 -0.65 -7.28
CA LEU A 21 12.10 0.21 -7.80
C LEU A 21 12.66 1.42 -8.58
N THR A 22 13.91 1.33 -9.04
CA THR A 22 14.62 2.46 -9.65
C THR A 22 13.95 3.02 -10.90
N GLN A 23 13.11 2.24 -11.59
CA GLN A 23 12.31 2.76 -12.72
C GLN A 23 11.28 3.83 -12.33
N PHE A 24 11.01 4.00 -11.03
CA PHE A 24 10.06 4.99 -10.49
C PHE A 24 10.75 6.20 -9.85
N ASN A 25 12.09 6.27 -9.85
CA ASN A 25 12.83 7.36 -9.21
C ASN A 25 12.46 8.72 -9.81
N ASP A 26 12.18 9.68 -8.93
CA ASP A 26 11.92 11.09 -9.25
C ASP A 26 10.76 11.32 -10.26
N ASP A 27 9.92 10.31 -10.50
CA ASP A 27 8.73 10.46 -11.33
C ASP A 27 7.64 11.21 -10.53
N PRO A 28 7.25 12.43 -10.93
CA PRO A 28 6.28 13.24 -10.21
C PRO A 28 4.85 12.67 -10.22
N SER A 29 4.58 11.67 -11.07
CA SER A 29 3.30 10.96 -11.14
C SER A 29 3.18 9.84 -10.12
N VAL A 30 4.27 9.39 -9.50
CA VAL A 30 4.27 8.28 -8.56
C VAL A 30 3.58 8.66 -7.26
N LEU A 31 2.80 7.72 -6.72
CA LEU A 31 2.21 7.77 -5.39
C LEU A 31 2.40 6.42 -4.70
N VAL A 32 3.08 6.42 -3.56
CA VAL A 32 3.26 5.23 -2.73
C VAL A 32 2.09 5.14 -1.74
N LEU A 33 1.36 4.02 -1.77
CA LEU A 33 0.27 3.74 -0.86
C LEU A 33 0.61 2.54 0.02
N ALA A 34 0.72 2.78 1.32
CA ALA A 34 0.99 1.74 2.30
C ALA A 34 -0.30 1.03 2.74
N LEU A 35 -0.29 -0.30 2.76
CA LEU A 35 -1.32 -1.08 3.45
C LEU A 35 -0.95 -1.16 4.95
N PRO A 36 -1.72 -0.53 5.84
CA PRO A 36 -1.36 -0.50 7.25
C PRO A 36 -1.68 -1.80 7.98
N ARG A 37 -0.96 -2.12 9.05
CA ARG A 37 0.09 -1.27 9.67
C ARG A 37 1.51 -1.66 9.24
N GLY A 38 1.71 -2.94 8.97
CA GLY A 38 3.02 -3.51 8.63
C GLY A 38 3.66 -2.88 7.39
N GLY A 39 2.88 -2.57 6.36
CA GLY A 39 3.40 -1.92 5.15
C GLY A 39 3.92 -0.50 5.34
N VAL A 40 3.59 0.20 6.44
CA VAL A 40 3.88 1.64 6.59
C VAL A 40 5.38 1.93 6.71
N PRO A 41 6.17 1.28 7.58
CA PRO A 41 7.62 1.48 7.61
C PRO A 41 8.32 1.13 6.30
N VAL A 42 7.86 0.07 5.62
CA VAL A 42 8.39 -0.32 4.31
C VAL A 42 8.13 0.76 3.27
N ALA A 43 6.89 1.22 3.18
CA ALA A 43 6.46 2.27 2.26
C ALA A 43 7.15 3.61 2.54
N TYR A 44 7.43 3.91 3.80
CA TYR A 44 8.17 5.11 4.19
C TYR A 44 9.55 5.15 3.54
N GLU A 45 10.33 4.07 3.68
CA GLU A 45 11.66 3.98 3.05
C GLU A 45 11.57 3.99 1.51
N VAL A 46 10.60 3.27 0.94
CA VAL A 46 10.34 3.30 -0.50
C VAL A 46 10.06 4.72 -0.99
N ALA A 47 9.09 5.42 -0.41
CA ALA A 47 8.73 6.77 -0.82
C ALA A 47 9.89 7.76 -0.63
N ARG A 48 10.62 7.64 0.49
CA ARG A 48 11.77 8.49 0.80
C ARG A 48 12.86 8.39 -0.26
N LEU A 49 13.19 7.15 -0.67
CA LEU A 49 14.25 6.84 -1.63
C LEU A 49 13.84 7.07 -3.08
N LEU A 50 12.57 6.83 -3.44
CA LEU A 50 12.03 7.16 -4.76
C LEU A 50 11.73 8.65 -4.95
N ASN A 51 11.81 9.44 -3.86
CA ASN A 51 11.39 10.84 -3.83
C ASN A 51 9.91 11.06 -4.21
N ALA A 52 9.06 10.11 -3.80
CA ALA A 52 7.63 10.10 -4.11
C ALA A 52 6.77 10.49 -2.88
N PRO A 53 5.57 11.04 -3.08
CA PRO A 53 4.59 11.16 -2.01
C PRO A 53 4.17 9.78 -1.49
N MET A 54 3.90 9.72 -0.18
CA MET A 54 3.35 8.56 0.50
C MET A 54 2.03 8.90 1.17
N ASP A 55 1.11 7.95 1.18
CA ASP A 55 -0.08 7.96 2.02
C ASP A 55 -0.45 6.51 2.45
N VAL A 56 -1.44 6.35 3.32
CA VAL A 56 -2.01 5.04 3.67
C VAL A 56 -3.21 4.71 2.79
N PHE A 57 -3.41 3.43 2.49
CA PHE A 57 -4.61 2.94 1.83
C PHE A 57 -5.17 1.76 2.61
N LEU A 58 -6.27 2.00 3.30
CA LEU A 58 -6.87 1.04 4.20
C LEU A 58 -7.89 0.21 3.43
N VAL A 59 -7.88 -1.10 3.67
CA VAL A 59 -8.81 -2.03 3.04
C VAL A 59 -9.29 -3.03 4.09
N ARG A 60 -10.57 -3.35 4.04
CA ARG A 60 -11.20 -4.38 4.86
C ARG A 60 -12.02 -5.30 3.97
N LYS A 61 -11.65 -6.59 3.98
CA LYS A 61 -12.46 -7.63 3.33
C LYS A 61 -13.81 -7.74 4.02
N MET A 62 -14.82 -8.03 3.21
CA MET A 62 -16.13 -8.49 3.65
C MET A 62 -16.18 -9.99 3.39
N GLY A 63 -15.98 -10.79 4.44
CA GLY A 63 -16.15 -12.23 4.40
C GLY A 63 -17.62 -12.62 4.26
N VAL A 64 -17.89 -13.81 3.76
CA VAL A 64 -19.22 -14.40 3.79
C VAL A 64 -19.52 -14.83 5.23
N PRO A 65 -20.69 -14.51 5.81
CA PRO A 65 -21.05 -14.97 7.15
C PRO A 65 -20.98 -16.50 7.27
N GLY A 66 -20.24 -17.00 8.26
CA GLY A 66 -19.99 -18.43 8.46
C GLY A 66 -18.87 -19.02 7.59
N TYR A 67 -18.29 -18.23 6.69
CA TYR A 67 -17.12 -18.56 5.87
C TYR A 67 -16.24 -17.31 5.71
N GLU A 68 -15.71 -16.80 6.82
CA GLU A 68 -15.05 -15.49 6.88
C GLU A 68 -13.82 -15.39 5.97
N GLU A 69 -13.19 -16.52 5.65
CA GLU A 69 -12.06 -16.61 4.72
C GLU A 69 -12.48 -16.43 3.25
N LEU A 70 -13.74 -16.75 2.91
CA LEU A 70 -14.31 -16.52 1.59
C LEU A 70 -14.79 -15.07 1.49
N ALA A 71 -14.09 -14.24 0.74
CA ALA A 71 -14.46 -12.83 0.58
C ALA A 71 -15.56 -12.64 -0.48
N MET A 72 -16.70 -12.11 -0.06
CA MET A 72 -17.76 -11.62 -0.96
C MET A 72 -17.50 -10.20 -1.47
N GLY A 73 -16.54 -9.50 -0.87
CA GLY A 73 -16.14 -8.16 -1.31
C GLY A 73 -15.11 -7.54 -0.39
N ALA A 74 -14.92 -6.22 -0.53
CA ALA A 74 -14.12 -5.40 0.35
C ALA A 74 -14.65 -3.96 0.35
N VAL A 75 -14.41 -3.26 1.45
CA VAL A 75 -14.47 -1.80 1.52
C VAL A 75 -13.06 -1.26 1.67
N ALA A 76 -12.82 -0.06 1.16
CA ALA A 76 -11.53 0.58 1.21
C ALA A 76 -11.66 2.09 1.47
N SER A 77 -10.52 2.72 1.74
CA SER A 77 -10.35 4.16 1.91
C SER A 77 -11.27 4.98 1.00
N GLY A 78 -11.83 6.06 1.57
CA GLY A 78 -12.82 6.95 0.95
C GLY A 78 -14.01 6.24 0.28
N GLY A 79 -14.63 5.31 1.01
CA GLY A 79 -15.95 4.77 0.67
C GLY A 79 -16.00 3.80 -0.51
N VAL A 80 -14.85 3.34 -1.02
CA VAL A 80 -14.85 2.44 -2.19
C VAL A 80 -15.33 1.06 -1.78
N ARG A 81 -16.34 0.54 -2.46
CA ARG A 81 -16.85 -0.83 -2.31
C ARG A 81 -16.50 -1.67 -3.53
N VAL A 82 -15.87 -2.82 -3.32
CA VAL A 82 -15.59 -3.85 -4.33
C VAL A 82 -16.37 -5.10 -3.95
N LEU A 83 -17.10 -5.69 -4.90
CA LEU A 83 -17.92 -6.87 -4.68
C LEU A 83 -17.44 -8.01 -5.58
N ASN A 84 -17.61 -9.23 -5.10
CA ASN A 84 -17.43 -10.46 -5.87
C ASN A 84 -18.82 -10.98 -6.24
N ASP A 85 -19.31 -10.54 -7.39
CA ASP A 85 -20.66 -10.83 -7.85
C ASP A 85 -20.90 -12.33 -8.03
N GLU A 86 -19.87 -13.11 -8.40
CA GLU A 86 -19.96 -14.57 -8.52
C GLU A 86 -20.28 -15.23 -7.17
N VAL A 87 -19.54 -14.87 -6.11
CA VAL A 87 -19.76 -15.40 -4.76
C VAL A 87 -21.13 -14.97 -4.22
N ILE A 88 -21.49 -13.71 -4.44
CA ILE A 88 -22.77 -13.15 -3.98
C ILE A 88 -23.94 -13.89 -4.63
N GLN A 89 -23.91 -14.07 -5.96
CA GLN A 89 -24.96 -14.75 -6.70
C GLN A 89 -25.04 -16.24 -6.34
N ARG A 90 -23.89 -16.92 -6.27
CA ARG A 90 -23.83 -18.35 -5.98
C ARG A 90 -24.36 -18.70 -4.59
N LEU A 91 -24.15 -17.83 -3.61
CA LEU A 91 -24.58 -18.05 -2.23
C LEU A 91 -25.87 -17.31 -1.87
N GLY A 92 -26.49 -16.60 -2.83
CA GLY A 92 -27.76 -15.89 -2.61
C GLY A 92 -27.66 -14.80 -1.54
N ILE A 93 -26.52 -14.10 -1.46
CA ILE A 93 -26.29 -13.10 -0.42
C ILE A 93 -27.14 -11.86 -0.71
N SER A 94 -28.01 -11.50 0.23
CA SER A 94 -28.90 -10.36 0.07
C SER A 94 -28.15 -9.02 0.07
N GLU A 95 -28.61 -8.07 -0.73
CA GLU A 95 -28.06 -6.70 -0.76
C GLU A 95 -28.10 -6.03 0.62
N ARG A 96 -29.16 -6.25 1.40
CA ARG A 96 -29.27 -5.74 2.77
C ARG A 96 -28.14 -6.22 3.68
N MET A 97 -27.72 -7.47 3.53
CA MET A 97 -26.60 -8.03 4.30
C MET A 97 -25.27 -7.42 3.87
N ILE A 98 -25.07 -7.27 2.56
CA ILE A 98 -23.88 -6.61 2.00
C ILE A 98 -23.78 -5.17 2.50
N GLU A 99 -24.88 -4.42 2.47
CA GLU A 99 -24.98 -3.04 2.94
C GLU A 99 -24.61 -2.93 4.42
N ALA A 100 -25.22 -3.77 5.28
CA ALA A 100 -24.94 -3.77 6.71
C ALA A 100 -23.47 -4.05 7.03
N MET A 101 -22.87 -5.05 6.36
CA MET A 101 -21.46 -5.38 6.55
C MET A 101 -20.53 -4.30 6.00
N ALA A 102 -20.86 -3.70 4.86
CA ALA A 102 -20.09 -2.60 4.29
C ALA A 102 -20.06 -1.39 5.22
N GLN A 103 -21.21 -1.01 5.79
CA GLN A 103 -21.34 0.10 6.72
C GLN A 103 -20.49 -0.10 7.99
N GLU A 104 -20.59 -1.28 8.62
CA GLU A 104 -19.79 -1.62 9.80
C GLU A 104 -18.28 -1.50 9.52
N LYS A 105 -17.82 -2.05 8.38
CA LYS A 105 -16.40 -2.01 8.03
C LYS A 105 -15.94 -0.62 7.60
N LEU A 106 -16.82 0.18 6.98
CA LEU A 106 -16.52 1.54 6.57
C LEU A 106 -16.33 2.45 7.79
N GLN A 107 -17.15 2.33 8.83
CA GLN A 107 -16.99 3.10 10.07
C GLN A 107 -15.63 2.84 10.74
N GLU A 108 -15.20 1.57 10.79
CA GLU A 108 -13.88 1.25 11.34
C GLU A 108 -12.74 1.75 10.44
N LEU A 109 -12.92 1.77 9.12
CA LEU A 109 -11.98 2.38 8.20
C LEU A 109 -11.83 3.88 8.47
N GLU A 110 -12.94 4.62 8.48
CA GLU A 110 -12.97 6.07 8.72
C GLU A 110 -12.33 6.43 10.07
N ARG A 111 -12.64 5.68 11.13
CA ARG A 111 -12.03 5.85 12.45
C ARG A 111 -10.50 5.72 12.39
N ARG A 112 -9.98 4.74 11.66
CA ARG A 112 -8.52 4.55 11.50
C ARG A 112 -7.90 5.59 10.60
N GLU A 113 -8.58 6.01 9.53
CA GLU A 113 -8.11 7.10 8.67
C GLU A 113 -7.92 8.39 9.47
N LEU A 114 -8.86 8.70 10.37
CA LEU A 114 -8.74 9.85 11.27
C LEU A 114 -7.56 9.72 12.24
N ILE A 115 -7.28 8.53 12.76
CA ILE A 115 -6.12 8.29 13.63
C ILE A 115 -4.81 8.50 12.85
N TYR A 116 -4.73 8.00 11.61
CA TYR A 116 -3.50 8.04 10.81
C TYR A 116 -3.23 9.41 10.19
N ARG A 117 -4.25 10.04 9.60
CA ARG A 117 -4.11 11.32 8.88
C ARG A 117 -4.43 12.54 9.74
N GLY A 118 -5.19 12.38 10.82
CA GLY A 118 -5.84 13.51 11.47
C GLY A 118 -6.77 14.22 10.48
N ASN A 119 -6.65 15.55 10.39
CA ASN A 119 -7.42 16.37 9.45
C ASN A 119 -6.77 16.51 8.07
N ARG A 120 -5.68 15.79 7.77
CA ARG A 120 -5.06 15.85 6.45
C ARG A 120 -5.89 15.09 5.44
N GLU A 121 -6.14 15.73 4.31
CA GLU A 121 -6.79 15.09 3.17
C GLU A 121 -5.92 13.98 2.57
N ALA A 122 -6.56 12.94 2.04
CA ALA A 122 -5.89 11.88 1.31
C ALA A 122 -5.29 12.42 0.01
N ILE A 123 -4.15 11.86 -0.40
CA ILE A 123 -3.53 12.26 -1.67
C ILE A 123 -4.37 11.72 -2.85
N PRO A 124 -4.74 12.55 -3.85
CA PRO A 124 -5.51 12.08 -5.00
C PRO A 124 -4.81 10.97 -5.80
N ILE A 125 -5.56 9.93 -6.14
CA ILE A 125 -5.08 8.75 -6.90
C ILE A 125 -5.25 8.94 -8.41
N GLU A 126 -6.21 9.75 -8.84
CA GLU A 126 -6.57 9.89 -10.25
C GLU A 126 -5.36 10.31 -11.11
N GLY A 127 -5.13 9.60 -12.21
CA GLY A 127 -4.02 9.84 -13.14
C GLY A 127 -2.62 9.52 -12.59
N ARG A 128 -2.48 8.99 -11.37
CA ARG A 128 -1.19 8.66 -10.76
C ARG A 128 -0.69 7.27 -11.11
N THR A 129 0.63 7.11 -11.09
CA THR A 129 1.30 5.80 -11.05
C THR A 129 1.32 5.33 -9.59
N VAL A 130 0.39 4.45 -9.20
CA VAL A 130 0.28 3.99 -7.81
C VAL A 130 1.21 2.81 -7.57
N ILE A 131 1.92 2.81 -6.43
CA ILE A 131 2.69 1.69 -5.91
C ILE A 131 2.08 1.29 -4.56
N LEU A 132 1.38 0.16 -4.53
CA LEU A 132 0.85 -0.45 -3.30
C LEU A 132 1.95 -1.23 -2.59
N VAL A 133 2.18 -0.91 -1.32
CA VAL A 133 3.27 -1.50 -0.52
C VAL A 133 2.72 -2.17 0.74
N ASP A 134 3.22 -3.37 1.03
CA ASP A 134 3.00 -4.10 2.28
C ASP A 134 4.31 -4.74 2.78
N ASP A 135 4.34 -5.23 4.02
CA ASP A 135 5.52 -5.91 4.57
C ASP A 135 5.72 -7.33 4.05
N GLY A 136 4.71 -7.93 3.43
CA GLY A 136 4.88 -9.10 2.61
C GLY A 136 3.59 -9.65 2.02
N LEU A 137 3.73 -10.66 1.15
CA LEU A 137 2.60 -11.33 0.51
C LEU A 137 2.52 -12.81 0.91
N ALA A 138 1.65 -13.11 1.87
CA ALA A 138 1.29 -14.49 2.21
C ALA A 138 0.23 -15.04 1.24
N THR A 139 -1.05 -14.68 1.43
CA THR A 139 -2.16 -15.11 0.56
C THR A 139 -2.54 -14.04 -0.48
N GLY A 140 -2.10 -12.80 -0.28
CA GLY A 140 -2.38 -11.66 -1.16
C GLY A 140 -3.81 -11.14 -1.13
N ALA A 141 -4.68 -11.65 -0.25
CA ALA A 141 -6.09 -11.27 -0.24
C ALA A 141 -6.33 -9.77 0.03
N SER A 142 -5.60 -9.18 0.98
CA SER A 142 -5.66 -7.74 1.26
C SER A 142 -5.13 -6.91 0.09
N MET A 143 -4.03 -7.36 -0.53
CA MET A 143 -3.42 -6.68 -1.68
C MET A 143 -4.33 -6.68 -2.90
N ARG A 144 -4.95 -7.82 -3.23
CA ARG A 144 -5.95 -7.96 -4.30
C ARG A 144 -7.13 -7.01 -4.11
N ALA A 145 -7.66 -6.95 -2.89
CA ALA A 145 -8.72 -6.00 -2.56
C ALA A 145 -8.25 -4.54 -2.71
N ALA A 146 -7.01 -4.23 -2.33
CA ALA A 146 -6.41 -2.91 -2.53
C ALA A 146 -6.27 -2.54 -4.00
N VAL A 147 -5.76 -3.46 -4.84
CA VAL A 147 -5.65 -3.25 -6.29
C VAL A 147 -7.01 -2.92 -6.90
N HIS A 148 -8.03 -3.72 -6.62
CA HIS A 148 -9.38 -3.48 -7.15
C HIS A 148 -9.96 -2.15 -6.68
N ALA A 149 -9.77 -1.79 -5.42
CA ALA A 149 -10.28 -0.53 -4.88
C ALA A 149 -9.53 0.69 -5.45
N VAL A 150 -8.20 0.59 -5.64
CA VAL A 150 -7.40 1.64 -6.27
C VAL A 150 -7.79 1.80 -7.74
N ARG A 151 -8.00 0.71 -8.49
CA ARG A 151 -8.44 0.79 -9.90
C ARG A 151 -9.75 1.56 -10.08
N LYS A 152 -10.69 1.45 -9.12
CA LYS A 152 -11.95 2.22 -9.14
C LYS A 152 -11.75 3.75 -9.00
N ARG A 153 -10.55 4.22 -8.66
CA ARG A 153 -10.21 5.65 -8.51
C ARG A 153 -9.46 6.24 -9.70
N GLY A 154 -9.44 5.55 -10.85
CA GLY A 154 -8.86 6.05 -12.10
C GLY A 154 -7.35 6.34 -12.06
N PRO A 155 -6.49 5.47 -11.49
CA PRO A 155 -5.04 5.64 -11.58
C PRO A 155 -4.57 5.47 -13.03
N LYS A 156 -3.39 5.99 -13.34
CA LYS A 156 -2.68 5.69 -14.61
C LYS A 156 -2.22 4.23 -14.65
N SER A 157 -1.73 3.72 -13.51
CA SER A 157 -1.34 2.32 -13.34
C SER A 157 -1.34 1.94 -11.86
N VAL A 158 -1.55 0.66 -11.55
CA VAL A 158 -1.48 0.06 -10.21
C VAL A 158 -0.37 -0.97 -10.16
N ASN A 159 0.68 -0.69 -9.39
CA ASN A 159 1.83 -1.56 -9.19
C ASN A 159 1.83 -2.08 -7.75
N ILE A 160 2.33 -3.30 -7.54
CA ILE A 160 2.56 -3.89 -6.22
C ILE A 160 4.05 -3.97 -5.98
N ALA A 161 4.49 -3.57 -4.79
CA ALA A 161 5.87 -3.73 -4.35
C ALA A 161 5.92 -4.27 -2.91
N VAL A 162 6.56 -5.42 -2.70
CA VAL A 162 6.75 -6.01 -1.37
C VAL A 162 8.16 -6.59 -1.19
N PRO A 163 8.72 -6.59 0.03
CA PRO A 163 10.05 -7.15 0.25
C PRO A 163 10.07 -8.68 0.13
N ILE A 164 9.01 -9.35 0.57
CA ILE A 164 8.96 -10.81 0.68
C ILE A 164 7.58 -11.34 0.30
N GLY A 165 7.50 -12.52 -0.30
CA GLY A 165 6.21 -13.14 -0.57
C GLY A 165 6.28 -14.57 -1.10
N SER A 166 5.14 -15.24 -1.09
CA SER A 166 4.95 -16.51 -1.77
C SER A 166 5.06 -16.32 -3.30
N ALA A 167 5.81 -17.21 -3.96
CA ALA A 167 5.95 -17.20 -5.41
C ALA A 167 4.59 -17.33 -6.12
N ASP A 168 3.74 -18.26 -5.65
CA ASP A 168 2.41 -18.50 -6.21
C ASP A 168 1.51 -17.28 -6.09
N THR A 169 1.52 -16.62 -4.93
CA THR A 169 0.72 -15.41 -4.70
C THR A 169 1.21 -14.26 -5.59
N CYS A 170 2.52 -14.10 -5.76
CA CYS A 170 3.06 -13.11 -6.68
C CYS A 170 2.64 -13.37 -8.13
N ILE A 171 2.65 -14.63 -8.57
CA ILE A 171 2.18 -15.03 -9.91
C ILE A 171 0.70 -14.69 -10.09
N GLN A 172 -0.15 -15.03 -9.12
CA GLN A 172 -1.58 -14.76 -9.20
C GLN A 172 -1.88 -13.25 -9.29
N LEU A 173 -1.17 -12.41 -8.54
CA LEU A 173 -1.38 -10.96 -8.53
C LEU A 173 -0.93 -10.26 -9.83
N ARG A 174 -0.06 -10.89 -10.63
CA ARG A 174 0.32 -10.36 -11.96
C ARG A 174 -0.85 -10.30 -12.94
N ASN A 175 -1.93 -11.04 -12.69
CA ASN A 175 -3.15 -10.97 -13.49
C ASN A 175 -4.03 -9.76 -13.12
N GLU A 176 -3.72 -9.04 -12.04
CA GLU A 176 -4.57 -7.98 -11.49
C GLU A 176 -3.88 -6.61 -11.42
N ALA A 177 -2.58 -6.59 -11.16
CA ALA A 177 -1.75 -5.38 -11.14
C ALA A 177 -0.92 -5.26 -12.42
N ASP A 178 -0.54 -4.04 -12.79
CA ASP A 178 0.23 -3.78 -14.00
C ASP A 178 1.69 -4.26 -13.85
N THR A 179 2.24 -4.15 -12.62
CA THR A 179 3.54 -4.73 -12.25
C THR A 179 3.48 -5.31 -10.84
N VAL A 180 4.13 -6.46 -10.62
CA VAL A 180 4.34 -7.05 -9.28
C VAL A 180 5.83 -7.22 -9.02
N ILE A 181 6.33 -6.50 -8.03
CA ILE A 181 7.73 -6.47 -7.63
C ILE A 181 7.83 -7.08 -6.24
N CYS A 182 8.34 -8.31 -6.18
CA CYS A 182 8.62 -8.99 -4.92
C CYS A 182 10.13 -9.11 -4.80
N ALA A 183 10.72 -8.53 -3.74
CA ALA A 183 12.17 -8.46 -3.65
C ALA A 183 12.81 -9.85 -3.43
N LEU A 184 12.13 -10.71 -2.68
CA LEU A 184 12.51 -12.09 -2.37
C LEU A 184 11.28 -13.01 -2.38
N THR A 185 11.40 -14.17 -3.02
CA THR A 185 10.38 -15.24 -3.03
C THR A 185 10.99 -16.55 -2.55
N PRO A 186 11.23 -16.72 -1.24
CA PRO A 186 11.97 -17.86 -0.71
C PRO A 186 11.16 -19.15 -0.80
N GLU A 187 11.87 -20.27 -0.85
CA GLU A 187 11.28 -21.61 -0.85
C GLU A 187 12.03 -22.49 0.17
N PRO A 188 11.33 -23.06 1.17
CA PRO A 188 9.89 -22.92 1.44
C PRO A 188 9.50 -21.54 2.02
N PHE A 189 8.31 -21.04 1.65
CA PHE A 189 7.68 -19.86 2.25
C PHE A 189 6.65 -20.29 3.31
N TYR A 190 6.87 -19.91 4.57
CA TYR A 190 5.94 -20.25 5.66
C TYR A 190 5.05 -19.09 6.06
N ALA A 191 5.64 -17.95 6.41
CA ALA A 191 4.94 -16.75 6.83
C ALA A 191 5.82 -15.53 6.60
N VAL A 192 5.20 -14.34 6.43
CA VAL A 192 5.93 -13.08 6.25
C VAL A 192 6.89 -12.83 7.42
N GLY A 193 6.39 -12.93 8.66
CA GLY A 193 7.18 -12.64 9.86
C GLY A 193 8.38 -13.55 10.09
N ALA A 194 8.47 -14.72 9.44
CA ALA A 194 9.63 -15.60 9.54
C ALA A 194 10.89 -15.02 8.85
N TRP A 195 10.71 -14.00 8.01
CA TRP A 195 11.76 -13.34 7.24
C TRP A 195 12.21 -12.01 7.87
N TYR A 196 11.76 -11.75 9.09
CA TYR A 196 12.09 -10.57 9.87
C TYR A 196 12.63 -10.98 11.24
N SER A 197 13.80 -10.48 11.61
CA SER A 197 14.37 -10.66 12.96
C SER A 197 13.52 -9.93 14.00
N ASP A 198 13.07 -8.72 13.68
CA ASP A 198 12.06 -7.96 14.42
C ASP A 198 10.79 -7.78 13.57
N PHE A 199 9.72 -8.46 13.99
CA PHE A 199 8.39 -8.38 13.38
C PHE A 199 7.32 -7.90 14.35
N ILE A 200 7.68 -7.04 15.30
CA ILE A 200 6.72 -6.48 16.26
C ILE A 200 5.59 -5.74 15.54
N GLN A 201 4.39 -5.80 16.11
CA GLN A 201 3.22 -5.12 15.59
C GLN A 201 3.42 -3.60 15.66
N ILE A 202 3.32 -2.93 14.51
CA ILE A 202 3.41 -1.48 14.41
C ILE A 202 2.20 -0.83 15.11
N PRO A 203 2.39 0.07 16.10
CA PRO A 203 1.30 0.79 16.76
C PRO A 203 0.75 1.91 15.88
N ASP A 204 -0.51 2.29 16.10
CA ASP A 204 -1.18 3.33 15.31
C ASP A 204 -0.44 4.68 15.36
N GLY A 205 0.14 5.04 16.52
CA GLY A 205 0.91 6.28 16.66
C GLY A 205 2.20 6.31 15.83
N GLU A 206 2.82 5.14 15.56
CA GLU A 206 3.97 5.07 14.66
C GLU A 206 3.56 5.29 13.21
N VAL A 207 2.38 4.79 12.81
CA VAL A 207 1.82 5.06 11.48
C VAL A 207 1.62 6.56 11.27
N SER A 208 0.99 7.25 12.22
CA SER A 208 0.76 8.70 12.15
C SER A 208 2.09 9.47 12.07
N ARG A 209 3.07 9.08 12.90
CA ARG A 209 4.41 9.70 12.91
C ARG A 209 5.13 9.57 11.56
N LEU A 210 5.11 8.40 10.95
CA LEU A 210 5.75 8.17 9.65
C LEU A 210 5.06 8.94 8.52
N LEU A 211 3.73 9.03 8.54
CA LEU A 211 2.98 9.87 7.60
C LEU A 211 3.30 11.36 7.77
N ASP A 212 3.48 11.84 9.00
CA ASP A 212 3.88 13.22 9.27
C ASP A 212 5.29 13.51 8.76
N HIS A 213 6.24 12.60 9.03
CA HIS A 213 7.62 12.71 8.55
C HIS A 213 7.68 12.75 7.02
N ALA A 214 7.00 11.82 6.34
CA ALA A 214 6.96 11.77 4.88
C ALA A 214 6.37 13.07 4.27
N ALA A 215 5.29 13.60 4.87
CA ALA A 215 4.68 14.85 4.42
C ALA A 215 5.57 16.09 4.69
N HIS A 216 6.33 16.08 5.79
CA HIS A 216 7.29 17.14 6.10
C HIS A 216 8.48 17.13 5.16
N GLU A 217 9.13 15.98 4.97
CA GLU A 217 10.28 15.83 4.07
C GLU A 217 9.93 16.26 2.64
N ARG A 218 8.76 15.83 2.13
CA ARG A 218 8.28 16.24 0.82
C ARG A 218 8.14 17.76 0.71
N ARG A 219 7.56 18.42 1.71
CA ARG A 219 7.42 19.89 1.73
C ARG A 219 8.78 20.57 1.70
N VAL A 220 9.72 20.11 2.52
CA VAL A 220 11.10 20.66 2.53
C VAL A 220 11.77 20.51 1.17
N ARG A 221 11.65 19.34 0.53
CA ARG A 221 12.22 19.09 -0.80
C ARG A 221 11.58 19.97 -1.88
N GLN A 222 10.26 20.14 -1.87
CA GLN A 222 9.56 21.01 -2.82
C GLN A 222 9.98 22.48 -2.68
N VAL A 223 10.19 22.97 -1.46
CA VAL A 223 10.69 24.33 -1.21
C VAL A 223 12.12 24.49 -1.75
N ARG A 224 13.00 23.53 -1.47
CA ARG A 224 14.39 23.56 -2.00
C ARG A 224 14.42 23.56 -3.53
N ALA A 225 13.71 22.62 -4.16
CA ALA A 225 13.64 22.54 -5.62
C ALA A 225 13.05 23.79 -6.29
N LYS A 226 12.15 24.51 -5.59
CA LYS A 226 11.64 25.81 -6.06
C LYS A 226 12.70 26.90 -5.98
N ASN A 227 13.45 26.95 -4.87
CA ASN A 227 14.51 27.94 -4.67
C ASN A 227 15.67 27.74 -5.67
N ASP A 228 16.07 26.49 -5.92
CA ASP A 228 17.14 26.18 -6.88
C ASP A 228 16.76 26.58 -8.32
N ARG A 229 15.48 26.45 -8.69
CA ARG A 229 14.99 26.92 -10.00
C ARG A 229 15.00 28.45 -10.11
N LEU A 230 14.67 29.14 -9.02
CA LEU A 230 14.67 30.61 -8.97
C LEU A 230 16.10 31.15 -9.11
N SER A 231 17.08 30.57 -8.42
CA SER A 231 18.48 30.99 -8.53
C SER A 231 19.06 30.77 -9.94
N ILE A 232 18.76 29.63 -10.58
CA ILE A 232 19.18 29.38 -11.97
C ILE A 232 18.56 30.39 -12.95
N GLN A 233 17.31 30.80 -12.71
CA GLN A 233 16.64 31.78 -13.56
C GLN A 233 17.23 33.19 -13.38
N GLU A 234 17.61 33.56 -12.16
CA GLU A 234 18.29 34.84 -11.87
C GLU A 234 19.69 34.88 -12.52
N ASP A 235 20.47 33.80 -12.43
CA ASP A 235 21.79 33.70 -13.06
C ASP A 235 21.72 33.73 -14.61
N LEU A 236 20.61 33.28 -15.22
CA LEU A 236 20.41 33.36 -16.68
C LEU A 236 19.96 34.76 -17.16
N MET A 237 19.48 35.62 -16.26
CA MET A 237 19.01 36.97 -16.57
C MET A 237 20.04 38.06 -16.26
N ALA A 238 21.16 37.70 -15.64
CA ALA A 238 22.30 38.58 -15.34
C ALA A 238 23.38 38.48 -16.44
#